data_AF-S8CNC9-F1
#
_entry.id   AF-S8CNC9-F1
#
_cell.length_a   1.000
_cell.length_b   1.000
_cell.length_c   1.000
_cell.angle_alpha   90.00
_cell.angle_beta   90.00
_cell.angle_gamma   90.00
#
_symmetry.space_group_name_H-M   'P 1'
#
loop_
_entity.id
_entity.type
_entity.pdbx_description
1 polymer ?
#
loop_
_entity_poly.entity_id
_entity_poly.type
_entity_poly.pdbx_seq_one_letter_code
_entity_poly.pdbx_strand_id
1 'polypeptide(L)'
;NVRPNADELPPELAAIVTSCWKEDPESRPNFTQIIQMLLHFLSTVSPPEPAIPPRIFTSAESNNAVFPPESPGTSSLMAKRDENGDTPKTPVESKVRGFFFCFNHCY
;
A
#
# COMPACT_ATOMS: atom_id res chain seq x y z
N ASN A 1 -14.39 -28.95 19.93
CA ASN A 1 -13.63 -27.67 19.84
C ASN A 1 -13.99 -26.83 21.06
N VAL A 2 -13.00 -26.50 21.89
CA VAL A 2 -13.18 -25.66 23.08
C VAL A 2 -12.92 -24.21 22.68
N ARG A 3 -13.73 -23.27 23.18
CA ARG A 3 -13.52 -21.83 22.97
C ARG A 3 -12.33 -21.38 23.84
N PRO A 4 -11.34 -20.65 23.30
CA PRO A 4 -10.22 -20.17 24.09
C PRO A 4 -10.68 -19.09 25.09
N ASN A 5 -9.83 -18.78 26.07
CA ASN A 5 -10.10 -17.70 27.00
C ASN A 5 -10.05 -16.33 26.28
N ALA A 6 -10.99 -15.43 26.62
CA ALA A 6 -11.07 -14.06 26.11
C ALA A 6 -10.66 -13.00 27.15
N ASP A 7 -10.29 -13.39 28.37
CA ASP A 7 -9.97 -12.47 29.48
C ASP A 7 -8.72 -11.62 29.22
N GLU A 8 -7.80 -12.09 28.37
CA GLU A 8 -6.58 -11.35 27.99
C GLU A 8 -6.82 -10.31 26.89
N LEU A 9 -8.03 -10.28 26.31
CA LEU A 9 -8.38 -9.32 25.26
C LEU A 9 -8.83 -7.98 25.88
N PRO A 10 -8.69 -6.86 25.14
CA PRO A 10 -9.34 -5.62 25.51
C PRO A 10 -10.84 -5.85 25.77
N PRO A 11 -11.44 -5.26 26.83
CA PRO A 11 -12.81 -5.60 27.25
C PRO A 11 -13.85 -5.48 26.12
N GLU A 12 -13.69 -4.47 25.28
CA GLU A 12 -14.56 -4.25 24.13
C GLU A 12 -14.41 -5.36 23.08
N LEU A 13 -13.18 -5.77 22.76
CA LEU A 13 -12.92 -6.87 21.84
C LEU A 13 -13.37 -8.22 22.41
N ALA A 14 -13.17 -8.45 23.71
CA ALA A 14 -13.67 -9.62 24.42
C ALA A 14 -15.19 -9.73 24.30
N ALA A 15 -15.91 -8.61 24.46
CA ALA A 15 -17.37 -8.56 24.30
C ALA A 15 -17.81 -8.92 22.87
N ILE A 16 -17.11 -8.42 21.84
CA ILE A 16 -17.38 -8.79 20.44
C ILE A 16 -17.22 -10.30 20.25
N VAL A 17 -16.05 -10.84 20.61
CA VAL A 17 -15.72 -12.25 20.40
C VAL A 17 -16.68 -13.18 21.15
N THR A 18 -16.96 -12.88 22.43
CA THR A 18 -17.87 -13.70 23.25
C THR A 18 -19.34 -13.60 22.79
N SER A 19 -19.76 -12.48 22.20
CA SER A 19 -21.12 -12.37 21.62
C SER A 19 -21.34 -13.30 20.43
N CYS A 20 -20.31 -13.48 19.59
CA CYS A 20 -20.30 -14.47 18.50
C CYS A 20 -20.30 -15.91 19.01
N TRP A 21 -19.99 -16.09 20.30
CA TRP A 21 -19.85 -17.37 20.96
C TRP A 21 -21.05 -17.81 21.77
N LYS A 22 -22.18 -17.11 21.68
CA LYS A 22 -23.39 -17.57 22.37
C LYS A 22 -23.88 -18.90 21.81
N GLU A 23 -24.39 -19.76 22.69
CA GLU A 23 -24.83 -21.09 22.25
C GLU A 23 -26.11 -21.04 21.44
N ASP A 24 -27.03 -20.15 21.83
CA ASP A 24 -28.18 -19.82 21.02
C ASP A 24 -27.77 -19.08 19.72
N PRO A 25 -28.09 -19.62 18.53
CA PRO A 25 -27.75 -19.00 17.24
C PRO A 25 -28.39 -17.62 17.05
N GLU A 26 -29.63 -17.43 17.49
CA GLU A 26 -30.38 -16.18 17.32
C GLU A 26 -29.83 -15.05 18.19
N SER A 27 -29.19 -15.40 19.31
CA SER A 27 -28.52 -14.46 20.19
C SER A 27 -27.18 -13.95 19.66
N ARG A 28 -26.63 -14.58 18.61
CA ARG A 28 -25.36 -14.18 17.99
C ARG A 28 -25.58 -12.97 17.08
N PRO A 29 -24.64 -12.02 17.04
CA PRO A 29 -24.75 -10.90 16.13
C PRO A 29 -24.64 -11.37 14.68
N ASN A 30 -25.39 -10.71 13.79
CA ASN A 30 -25.20 -10.90 12.36
C ASN A 30 -23.96 -10.15 11.85
N PHE A 31 -23.55 -10.40 10.61
CA PHE A 31 -22.34 -9.77 10.05
C PHE A 31 -22.38 -8.24 10.04
N THR A 32 -23.53 -7.62 9.79
CA THR A 32 -23.65 -6.15 9.83
C THR A 32 -23.38 -5.61 11.22
N GLN A 33 -23.93 -6.26 12.26
CA GLN A 33 -23.67 -5.88 13.65
C GLN A 33 -22.20 -6.09 14.03
N ILE A 34 -21.59 -7.21 13.61
CA ILE A 34 -20.17 -7.47 13.85
C ILE A 34 -19.29 -6.37 13.22
N ILE A 35 -19.57 -5.98 11.97
CA ILE A 35 -18.83 -4.90 11.30
C ILE A 35 -18.96 -3.59 12.08
N GLN A 36 -20.16 -3.23 12.53
CA GLN A 36 -20.38 -2.01 13.31
C GLN A 36 -19.63 -2.01 14.64
N MET A 37 -19.66 -3.14 15.36
CA MET A 37 -18.93 -3.29 16.63
C MET A 37 -17.41 -3.19 16.42
N LEU A 38 -16.88 -3.80 15.35
CA LEU A 38 -15.46 -3.72 15.01
C LEU A 38 -15.04 -2.30 14.61
N LEU A 39 -15.85 -1.59 13.81
CA LEU A 39 -15.57 -0.20 13.44
C LEU A 39 -15.55 0.72 14.67
N HIS A 40 -16.48 0.51 15.61
CA HIS A 40 -16.50 1.25 16.86
C HIS A 40 -15.21 0.99 17.66
N PHE A 41 -14.82 -0.27 17.85
CA PHE A 41 -13.57 -0.62 18.54
C PHE A 41 -12.33 -0.01 17.85
N LEU A 42 -12.24 -0.05 16.51
CA LEU A 42 -11.09 0.52 15.81
C LEU A 42 -11.00 2.05 15.97
N SER A 43 -12.13 2.73 16.10
CA SER A 43 -12.17 4.18 16.35
C SER A 43 -11.63 4.57 17.73
N THR A 44 -11.67 3.66 18.70
CA THR A 44 -11.12 3.89 20.06
C THR A 44 -9.62 3.58 20.13
N VAL A 45 -9.14 2.59 19.37
CA VAL A 45 -7.73 2.18 19.37
C VAL A 45 -6.85 3.08 18.51
N SER A 46 -7.38 3.57 17.38
CA SER A 46 -6.68 4.51 16.51
C SER A 46 -7.59 5.71 16.26
N PRO A 47 -7.40 6.82 17.00
CA PRO A 47 -8.02 8.08 16.62
C PRO A 47 -7.66 8.36 15.14
N PRO A 48 -8.61 8.86 14.32
CA PRO A 48 -8.26 9.29 12.97
C PRO A 48 -7.15 10.33 13.10
N GLU A 49 -5.98 10.02 12.55
CA GLU A 49 -4.87 10.97 12.53
C GLU A 49 -5.40 12.24 11.87
N PRO A 50 -5.27 13.43 12.51
CA PRO A 50 -5.70 14.66 11.87
C PRO A 50 -4.95 14.75 10.56
N ALA A 51 -5.67 14.64 9.44
CA ALA A 51 -5.08 14.69 8.11
C ALA A 51 -4.34 16.02 8.01
N ILE A 52 -3.02 16.00 8.23
CA ILE A 52 -2.18 17.17 8.08
C ILE A 52 -2.35 17.55 6.62
N PRO A 53 -2.93 18.72 6.30
CA PRO A 53 -3.02 19.15 4.92
C PRO A 53 -1.59 19.14 4.36
N PRO A 54 -1.36 18.60 3.14
CA PRO A 54 -0.03 18.57 2.55
C PRO A 54 0.53 19.98 2.63
N ARG A 55 1.60 20.15 3.41
CA ARG A 55 2.34 21.40 3.43
C ARG A 55 2.95 21.52 2.04
N ILE A 56 2.28 22.26 1.17
CA ILE A 56 2.85 22.75 -0.08
C ILE A 56 3.97 23.69 0.35
N PHE A 57 5.15 23.14 0.60
CA PHE A 57 6.36 23.93 0.59
C PHE A 57 6.60 24.25 -0.88
N THR A 58 6.03 25.37 -1.34
CA THR A 58 6.68 26.12 -2.40
C THR A 58 8.07 26.45 -1.87
N SER A 59 9.07 25.65 -2.22
CA SER A 59 10.48 25.93 -1.97
C SER A 59 10.95 27.05 -2.90
N ALA A 60 10.26 28.20 -2.81
CA ALA A 60 10.66 29.45 -3.41
C ALA A 60 10.66 30.50 -2.28
N GLU A 61 11.87 30.93 -1.96
CA GLU A 61 12.23 32.20 -1.31
C GLU A 61 12.03 32.40 0.20
N SER A 62 13.01 31.92 0.98
CA SER A 62 13.61 32.71 2.07
C SER A 62 15.07 32.29 2.28
N ASN A 63 15.92 32.59 1.30
CA ASN A 63 17.33 32.93 1.53
C ASN A 63 17.80 33.69 0.29
N ASN A 64 17.96 35.01 0.44
CA ASN A 64 18.66 35.84 -0.54
C ASN A 64 20.09 35.30 -0.71
N ALA A 65 20.31 34.46 -1.70
CA ALA A 65 21.63 34.18 -2.26
C ALA A 65 21.50 34.29 -3.78
N VAL A 66 21.89 35.48 -4.27
CA VAL A 66 22.07 35.76 -5.70
C VAL A 66 23.13 34.80 -6.23
N PHE A 67 22.73 33.81 -7.01
CA PHE A 67 23.69 33.02 -7.79
C PHE A 67 24.06 33.80 -9.06
N PRO A 68 25.36 33.89 -9.41
CA PRO A 68 25.79 34.60 -10.62
C PRO A 68 25.25 33.91 -11.89
N PRO A 69 24.86 34.67 -12.94
CA PRO A 69 24.38 34.10 -14.19
C PRO A 69 25.54 33.68 -15.13
N GLU A 70 25.22 32.68 -15.95
CA GLU A 70 25.86 32.26 -17.21
C GLU A 70 27.28 31.64 -17.20
N SER A 71 27.38 30.41 -17.71
CA SER A 71 28.61 29.93 -18.34
C SER A 71 28.33 28.94 -19.48
N PRO A 72 29.19 28.90 -20.51
CA PRO A 72 28.78 29.08 -21.90
C PRO A 72 28.69 27.77 -22.69
N GLY A 73 27.76 27.75 -23.64
CA GLY A 73 28.00 27.13 -24.94
C GLY A 73 27.49 25.70 -25.12
N THR A 74 26.40 25.60 -25.86
CA THR A 74 26.08 24.51 -26.79
C THR A 74 27.27 24.19 -27.70
N SER A 75 28.13 23.27 -27.27
CA SER A 75 29.07 22.54 -28.13
C SER A 75 29.15 21.12 -27.59
N SER A 76 28.41 20.14 -28.12
CA SER A 76 28.81 19.54 -29.39
C SER A 76 27.63 18.77 -29.98
N LEU A 77 27.09 19.31 -31.07
CA LEU A 77 26.46 18.49 -32.10
C LEU A 77 27.58 17.64 -32.74
N MET A 78 27.45 16.30 -32.71
CA MET A 78 27.83 15.47 -33.87
C MET A 78 26.91 14.26 -33.96
N ALA A 79 26.25 14.18 -35.10
CA ALA A 79 25.59 13.00 -35.60
C ALA A 79 26.62 11.95 -36.03
N LYS A 80 26.29 10.67 -35.86
CA LYS A 80 26.70 9.65 -36.82
C LYS A 80 25.67 8.52 -36.89
N ARG A 81 24.87 8.57 -37.96
CA ARG A 81 24.15 7.44 -38.53
C ARG A 81 25.22 6.51 -39.12
N ASP A 82 25.07 5.20 -38.96
CA ASP A 82 25.37 4.25 -40.03
C ASP A 82 24.41 3.05 -39.89
N GLU A 83 23.68 2.86 -40.96
CA GLU A 83 22.83 1.74 -41.35
C GLU A 83 23.72 0.58 -41.82
N ASN A 84 23.19 -0.66 -41.75
CA ASN A 84 23.40 -1.78 -42.70
C ASN A 84 23.95 -3.09 -42.08
N GLY A 85 23.23 -4.20 -42.32
CA GLY A 85 23.77 -5.57 -42.21
C GLY A 85 22.80 -6.71 -41.81
N ASP A 86 21.79 -7.01 -42.64
CA ASP A 86 21.23 -8.34 -43.04
C ASP A 86 21.63 -9.63 -42.23
N THR A 87 20.74 -10.49 -41.70
CA THR A 87 19.89 -11.49 -42.40
C THR A 87 19.06 -12.35 -41.40
N PRO A 88 18.03 -13.14 -41.85
CA PRO A 88 16.83 -13.53 -41.08
C PRO A 88 16.71 -15.03 -40.70
N LYS A 89 15.92 -15.37 -39.66
CA LYS A 89 15.14 -16.65 -39.54
C LYS A 89 13.86 -16.49 -38.68
N THR A 90 12.84 -17.24 -39.05
CA THR A 90 11.38 -17.08 -38.83
C THR A 90 10.85 -17.76 -37.53
N PRO A 91 9.53 -17.99 -37.34
CA PRO A 91 8.71 -17.38 -36.27
C PRO A 91 8.33 -18.33 -35.13
N VAL A 92 8.26 -17.89 -33.88
CA VAL A 92 7.42 -18.58 -32.88
C VAL A 92 6.95 -17.63 -31.77
N GLU A 93 5.68 -17.30 -31.90
CA GLU A 93 4.66 -17.15 -30.86
C GLU A 93 5.05 -16.59 -29.49
N SER A 94 4.53 -15.39 -29.26
CA SER A 94 4.39 -14.73 -27.97
C SER A 94 3.54 -15.56 -27.00
N LYS A 95 4.18 -16.13 -25.98
CA LYS A 95 3.50 -16.42 -24.71
C LYS A 95 4.37 -15.94 -23.57
N VAL A 96 4.03 -14.76 -23.05
CA VAL A 96 4.55 -14.23 -21.80
C VAL A 96 4.19 -15.25 -20.71
N ARG A 97 5.14 -16.11 -20.34
CA ARG A 97 4.96 -17.09 -19.28
C ARG A 97 5.09 -16.34 -17.96
N GLY A 98 3.95 -15.86 -17.47
CA GLY A 98 3.83 -15.23 -16.16
C GLY A 98 4.38 -16.17 -15.09
N PHE A 99 5.55 -15.84 -14.59
CA PHE A 99 6.21 -16.53 -13.48
C PHE A 99 5.71 -15.87 -12.19
N PHE A 100 4.60 -16.35 -11.64
CA PHE A 100 4.20 -16.00 -10.28
C PHE A 100 5.00 -16.89 -9.30
N PHE A 101 6.16 -16.42 -8.90
CA PHE A 101 6.85 -16.92 -7.72
C PHE A 101 6.51 -16.03 -6.54
N CYS A 102 5.90 -16.60 -5.50
CA CYS A 102 6.17 -16.36 -4.07
C CYS A 102 5.05 -16.98 -3.21
N PHE A 103 5.10 -18.29 -2.96
CA PHE A 103 4.58 -18.85 -1.70
C PHE A 103 5.79 -19.17 -0.83
N ASN A 104 6.38 -18.13 -0.24
CA ASN A 104 7.48 -18.28 0.69
C ASN A 104 6.92 -18.72 2.06
N HIS A 105 7.23 -19.97 2.40
CA HIS A 105 7.60 -20.49 3.72
C HIS A 105 6.80 -20.01 4.93
N CYS A 106 5.92 -20.89 5.42
CA CYS A 106 5.52 -20.90 6.83
C CYS A 106 6.61 -21.63 7.64
N TYR A 107 7.07 -21.00 8.72
CA TYR A 107 7.82 -21.65 9.81
C TYR A 107 6.85 -22.26 10.81
#